data_AF-A0A1M6NVJ0-F1
#
_entry.id   AF-A0A1M6NVJ0-F1
#
_cell.length_a   1.000
_cell.length_b   1.000
_cell.length_c   1.000
_cell.angle_alpha   90.00
_cell.angle_beta   90.00
_cell.angle_gamma   90.00
#
_symmetry.space_group_name_H-M   'P 1'
#
loop_
_entity.id
_entity.type
_entity.pdbx_description
1 polymer ?
#
loop_
_entity_poly.entity_id
_entity_poly.type
_entity_poly.pdbx_seq_one_letter_code
_entity_poly.pdbx_strand_id
1 'polypeptide(L)' 'MFKAKWTAVGIIAGLLAILLLQNTEPVETRIFFTSLIMPRAFLLFITASLGFFCGVILTLMLVKKRKP' A
#
# COMPACT_ATOMS: atom_id res chain seq x y z
N MET A 1 18.95 16.07 12.23
CA MET A 1 17.82 15.11 12.08
C MET A 1 16.86 15.46 10.93
N PHE A 2 16.43 16.72 10.76
CA PHE A 2 15.48 17.10 9.69
C PHE A 2 15.97 16.77 8.28
N LYS A 3 17.25 17.04 7.96
CA LYS A 3 17.83 16.73 6.63
C LYS A 3 17.71 15.24 6.29
N ALA A 4 18.05 14.35 7.23
CA ALA A 4 17.94 12.90 7.05
C ALA A 4 16.48 12.42 6.87
N LYS A 5 15.53 13.04 7.59
CA LYS A 5 14.09 12.74 7.41
C LYS A 5 13.62 13.10 6.01
N TRP A 6 13.99 14.28 5.51
CA TRP A 6 13.63 14.71 4.15
C TRP A 6 14.30 13.87 3.06
N THR A 7 15.56 13.47 3.26
CA THR A 7 16.25 12.54 2.36
C THR A 7 15.55 11.17 2.32
N ALA A 8 15.17 10.62 3.48
CA ALA A 8 14.44 9.36 3.55
C ALA A 8 13.07 9.44 2.86
N VAL A 9 12.32 10.53 3.06
CA VAL A 9 11.05 10.76 2.38
C VAL A 9 11.25 10.84 0.86
N GLY A 10 12.28 11.55 0.39
CA GLY A 10 12.60 11.62 -1.04
C GLY A 10 12.92 10.26 -1.65
N ILE A 11 13.70 9.43 -0.95
CA ILE A 11 14.03 8.07 -1.38
C ILE A 11 12.75 7.20 -1.46
N ILE A 12 11.92 7.23 -0.42
CA ILE A 12 10.67 6.46 -0.38
C ILE A 12 9.73 6.90 -1.51
N ALA A 13 9.57 8.20 -1.72
CA ALA A 13 8.73 8.75 -2.79
C ALA A 13 9.25 8.35 -4.18
N GLY A 14 10.57 8.42 -4.40
CA GLY A 14 11.19 7.99 -5.65
C GLY A 14 10.98 6.50 -5.93
N LEU A 15 11.17 5.64 -4.92
CA LEU A 15 10.93 4.20 -5.03
C LEU A 15 9.46 3.88 -5.32
N LEU A 16 8.53 4.61 -4.67
CA LEU A 16 7.09 4.51 -4.96
C LEU A 16 6.78 4.88 -6.41
N ALA A 17 7.33 5.99 -6.90
CA ALA A 17 7.13 6.40 -8.29
C ALA A 17 7.67 5.35 -9.28
N ILE A 18 8.86 4.80 -9.02
CA ILE A 18 9.46 3.72 -9.83
C ILE A 18 8.56 2.49 -9.83
N LEU A 19 8.09 2.05 -8.65
CA LEU A 19 7.17 0.93 -8.51
C LEU A 19 5.88 1.15 -9.32
N LEU A 20 5.29 2.35 -9.24
CA LEU A 20 4.06 2.67 -9.96
C LEU A 20 4.28 2.66 -11.48
N LEU A 21 5.34 3.30 -11.98
CA LEU A 21 5.63 3.36 -13.42
C LEU A 21 5.98 1.98 -13.98
N GLN A 22 6.78 1.18 -13.26
CA GLN A 22 7.15 -0.17 -13.70
C GLN A 22 5.99 -1.16 -13.66
N ASN A 23 5.05 -1.01 -12.73
CA ASN A 23 3.91 -1.91 -12.58
C ASN A 23 2.67 -1.45 -13.37
N THR A 24 2.85 -0.70 -14.47
CA THR A 24 1.76 -0.33 -15.37
C THR A 24 1.34 -1.47 -16.30
N GLU A 25 2.07 -2.60 -16.29
CA GLU A 25 1.73 -3.78 -17.09
C GLU A 25 0.29 -4.24 -16.82
N PRO A 26 -0.52 -4.46 -17.88
CA PRO A 26 -1.87 -4.95 -17.74
C PRO A 26 -1.84 -6.39 -17.22
N VAL A 27 -2.59 -6.65 -16.15
CA VAL A 27 -2.80 -7.99 -15.62
C VAL A 27 -4.26 -8.33 -15.64
N GLU A 28 -4.54 -9.51 -16.17
CA GLU A 28 -5.82 -10.16 -16.05
C GLU A 28 -6.02 -10.61 -14.61
N THR A 29 -7.02 -10.02 -13.95
CA THR A 29 -7.41 -10.42 -12.60
C THR A 29 -8.79 -11.03 -12.60
N ARG A 30 -8.89 -12.22 -11.99
CA ARG A 30 -10.16 -12.91 -11.80
C ARG A 30 -10.65 -12.62 -10.40
N ILE A 31 -11.63 -11.72 -10.29
CA ILE A 31 -12.24 -11.35 -9.02
C ILE A 31 -13.59 -12.06 -8.93
N PHE A 32 -13.68 -13.05 -8.04
CA PHE A 32 -14.82 -13.94 -7.76
C PHE A 32 -15.34 -14.71 -9.00
N PHE A 33 -15.94 -14.03 -9.98
CA PHE A 33 -16.40 -14.62 -11.25
C PHE A 33 -16.19 -13.69 -12.47
N THR A 34 -15.55 -12.53 -12.28
CA THR A 34 -15.34 -11.52 -13.32
C THR A 34 -13.85 -11.39 -13.63
N SER A 35 -13.51 -11.30 -14.92
CA SER A 35 -12.15 -11.01 -15.37
C SER A 35 -12.04 -9.52 -15.65
N LEU A 36 -11.19 -8.82 -14.91
CA LEU A 36 -10.89 -7.40 -15.06
C LEU A 36 -9.42 -7.24 -15.42
N ILE A 37 -9.15 -6.49 -16.47
CA ILE A 37 -7.79 -6.10 -16.83
C ILE A 37 -7.49 -4.81 -16.07
N MET A 38 -6.51 -4.88 -15.17
CA MET A 38 -6.05 -3.70 -14.43
C MET A 38 -4.52 -3.62 -14.38
N PRO A 39 -3.96 -2.41 -14.24
CA PRO A 39 -2.52 -2.26 -14.04
C PRO A 39 -2.06 -2.92 -12.74
N ARG A 40 -0.92 -3.63 -12.75
CA ARG A 40 -0.35 -4.27 -11.54
C ARG A 40 -0.18 -3.30 -10.37
N ALA A 41 0.19 -2.06 -10.65
CA ALA A 41 0.39 -1.00 -9.67
C ALA A 41 -0.89 -0.73 -8.87
N PHE A 42 -2.03 -0.74 -9.54
CA PHE A 42 -3.33 -0.53 -8.91
C PHE A 42 -3.69 -1.67 -7.96
N LEU A 43 -3.41 -2.90 -8.39
CA LEU A 43 -3.60 -4.11 -7.59
C LEU A 43 -2.74 -4.08 -6.33
N LEU A 44 -1.43 -3.82 -6.49
CA LEU A 44 -0.48 -3.69 -5.37
C LEU A 44 -0.90 -2.59 -4.39
N PHE A 45 -1.38 -1.46 -4.91
CA PHE A 45 -1.87 -0.36 -4.08
C PHE A 45 -3.07 -0.78 -3.23
N ILE A 46 -4.10 -1.39 -3.84
CA ILE A 46 -5.29 -1.87 -3.13
C ILE A 46 -4.90 -2.90 -2.07
N THR A 47 -4.06 -3.88 -2.41
CA THR A 47 -3.62 -4.91 -1.47
C THR A 47 -2.86 -4.31 -0.29
N ALA A 48 -1.95 -3.37 -0.54
CA ALA A 48 -1.21 -2.68 0.52
C ALA A 48 -2.14 -1.83 1.41
N SER A 49 -3.08 -1.09 0.80
CA SER A 49 -4.07 -0.30 1.55
C SER A 49 -4.95 -1.18 2.43
N LEU A 50 -5.46 -2.30 1.92
CA LEU A 50 -6.27 -3.24 2.70
C LEU A 50 -5.50 -3.79 3.89
N GLY A 51 -4.26 -4.23 3.68
CA GLY A 51 -3.39 -4.71 4.76
C GLY A 51 -3.12 -3.62 5.81
N PHE A 52 -2.83 -2.39 5.38
CA PHE A 52 -2.60 -1.26 6.28
C PHE A 52 -3.84 -0.93 7.11
N PHE A 53 -5.02 -0.76 6.47
CA PHE A 53 -6.25 -0.46 7.20
C PHE A 53 -6.63 -1.57 8.17
N CYS A 54 -6.48 -2.83 7.78
CA CYS A 54 -6.71 -3.96 8.67
C CYS A 54 -5.78 -3.91 9.90
N GLY A 55 -4.48 -3.67 9.68
CA GLY A 55 -3.51 -3.51 10.77
C GLY A 55 -3.78 -2.33 11.69
N VAL A 56 -4.18 -1.18 11.14
CA VAL A 56 -4.58 0.01 11.90
C VAL A 56 -5.82 -0.29 12.75
N ILE A 57 -6.86 -0.87 12.16
CA ILE A 57 -8.11 -1.22 12.88
C ILE A 57 -7.79 -2.19 14.02
N LEU A 58 -7.03 -3.26 13.75
CA LEU A 58 -6.60 -4.23 14.76
C LEU A 58 -5.83 -3.56 15.90
N THR A 59 -4.89 -2.68 15.57
CA THR A 59 -4.11 -1.94 16.57
C THR A 59 -5.01 -1.05 17.42
N LEU A 60 -5.93 -0.30 16.81
CA LEU A 60 -6.88 0.54 17.54
C LEU A 60 -7.79 -0.29 18.47
N MET A 61 -8.26 -1.46 18.01
CA MET A 61 -9.08 -2.36 18.82
C MET A 61 -8.30 -2.97 20.01
N LEU A 62 -7.04 -3.34 19.80
CA LEU A 62 -6.18 -3.95 20.82
C LEU A 62 -5.61 -2.94 21.81
N VAL A 63 -5.23 -1.75 21.35
CA VAL A 63 -4.73 -0.64 22.20
C VAL A 63 -5.85 -0.09 23.09
N LYS A 64 -7.11 -0.05 22.60
CA LYS A 64 -8.26 0.35 23.41
C LYS A 64 -8.49 -0.55 24.64
N LYS A 65 -8.04 -1.81 24.61
CA LYS A 65 -8.10 -2.73 25.77
C LYS A 65 -6.98 -2.55 26.79
N ARG A 66 -5.96 -1.73 26.52
CA ARG A 66 -4.86 -1.40 27.45
C ARG A 66 -4.99 0.02 28.03
N LYS A 67 -6.18 0.39 28.49
CA LYS A 67 -6.28 1.43 29.53
C LYS A 67 -6.15 0.74 30.90
N PRO A 68 -5.35 1.26 31.87
CA PRO A 68 -5.55 0.89 33.26
C PRO A 68 -6.97 1.22 33.72
#